data_AF-A0A7G8E3B5-F1
#
_entry.id   AF-A0A7G8E3B5-F1
#
_cell.length_a   1.000
_cell.length_b   1.000
_cell.length_c   1.000
_cell.angle_alpha   90.00
_cell.angle_beta   90.00
_cell.angle_gamma   90.00
#
_symmetry.space_group_name_H-M   'P 1'
#
loop_
_entity.id
_entity.type
_entity.pdbx_description
1 polymer ?
#
loop_
_entity_poly.entity_id
_entity_poly.type
_entity_poly.pdbx_seq_one_letter_code
_entity_poly.pdbx_strand_id
1 'polypeptide(L)'
;MVEVLIAGILLASALAAVSRISVAALSGSANLSDRARIEAAINDNIQAMQKEDSYYTAEWIIDNGGQEDLKSACTNPPEALSSHLQNVAPEPRLAAIKRTFDSSSIPGILRIFYSFEGPEQQVQAEQRIIEMTPNFAAKCYSTR
;
A
#
# COMPACT_ATOMS: atom_id res chain seq x y z
N MET A 1 29.49 34.30 -44.78
CA MET A 1 29.93 32.95 -44.33
C MET A 1 29.84 32.78 -42.81
N VAL A 2 30.29 33.74 -42.01
CA VAL A 2 30.27 33.66 -40.53
C VAL A 2 28.86 33.54 -39.95
N GLU A 3 27.86 34.22 -40.52
CA GLU A 3 26.46 34.15 -40.05
C GLU A 3 25.84 32.77 -40.19
N VAL A 4 26.15 32.04 -41.27
CA VAL A 4 25.62 30.68 -41.49
C VAL A 4 26.21 29.71 -40.46
N LEU A 5 27.47 29.91 -40.07
CA LEU A 5 28.14 29.12 -39.04
C LEU A 5 27.56 29.40 -37.65
N ILE A 6 27.34 30.67 -37.31
CA ILE A 6 26.71 31.07 -36.04
C ILE A 6 25.28 30.52 -35.97
N ALA A 7 24.50 30.67 -37.04
CA ALA A 7 23.14 30.14 -37.11
C ALA A 7 23.12 28.62 -36.93
N GLY A 8 24.04 27.88 -37.56
CA GLY A 8 24.17 26.43 -37.41
C GLY A 8 24.46 25.99 -35.97
N ILE A 9 25.36 26.69 -35.26
CA ILE A 9 25.71 26.40 -33.87
C ILE A 9 24.54 26.71 -32.92
N LEU A 10 23.84 27.83 -33.15
CA LEU A 10 22.65 28.18 -32.36
C LEU A 10 21.52 27.16 -32.56
N LEU A 11 21.30 26.70 -33.79
CA LEU A 11 20.28 25.68 -34.06
C LEU A 11 20.64 24.34 -33.41
N ALA A 12 21.90 23.92 -33.52
CA ALA A 12 22.38 22.67 -32.93
C ALA A 12 22.29 22.69 -31.40
N SER A 13 22.64 23.81 -30.76
CA SER A 13 22.53 23.96 -29.31
C SER A 13 21.07 23.99 -28.83
N ALA A 14 20.17 24.65 -29.57
CA ALA A 14 18.74 24.64 -29.28
C ALA A 14 18.15 23.23 -29.37
N LEU A 15 18.48 22.48 -30.43
CA LEU A 15 18.03 21.09 -30.59
C LEU A 15 18.55 20.20 -29.46
N ALA A 16 19.84 20.31 -29.10
CA ALA A 16 20.41 19.56 -27.99
C ALA A 16 19.79 19.92 -26.62
N ALA A 17 19.37 21.17 -26.43
CA ALA A 17 18.65 21.58 -25.23
C ALA A 17 17.23 20.98 -25.20
N VAL A 18 16.47 21.09 -26.30
CA VAL A 18 15.11 20.53 -26.40
C VAL A 18 15.12 19.02 -26.21
N SER A 19 16.07 18.29 -26.83
CA SER A 19 16.20 16.84 -26.65
C SER A 19 16.39 16.45 -25.18
N ARG A 20 17.21 17.19 -24.43
CA ARG A 20 17.41 16.92 -23.00
C ARG A 20 16.15 17.20 -22.18
N ILE A 21 15.43 18.28 -22.47
CA ILE A 21 14.15 18.60 -21.80
C ILE A 21 13.11 17.51 -22.07
N SER A 22 12.97 17.06 -23.32
CA SER A 22 12.03 16.00 -23.68
C SER A 22 12.35 14.68 -22.98
N VAL A 23 13.62 14.27 -22.92
CA VAL A 23 14.03 13.05 -22.21
C VAL A 23 13.75 13.16 -20.71
N ALA A 24 14.03 14.32 -20.10
CA ALA A 24 13.74 14.54 -18.68
C ALA A 24 12.22 14.48 -18.39
N ALA A 25 11.39 15.07 -19.25
CA ALA A 25 9.94 15.02 -19.12
C ALA A 25 9.39 13.58 -19.27
N LEU A 26 9.91 12.81 -20.22
CA LEU A 26 9.54 11.39 -20.41
C LEU A 26 9.95 10.54 -19.20
N SER A 27 11.17 10.74 -18.68
CA SER A 27 11.62 10.05 -17.47
C SER A 27 10.76 10.38 -16.26
N GLY A 28 10.38 11.66 -16.09
CA GLY A 28 9.45 12.06 -15.04
C GLY A 28 8.07 11.41 -15.20
N SER A 29 7.55 11.36 -16.43
CA SER A 29 6.27 10.72 -16.73
C SER A 29 6.27 9.21 -16.46
N ALA A 30 7.37 8.52 -16.78
CA ALA A 30 7.51 7.09 -16.52
C ALA A 30 7.46 6.80 -15.01
N ASN A 31 8.23 7.56 -14.21
CA ASN A 31 8.25 7.41 -12.75
C ASN A 31 6.88 7.67 -12.13
N LEU A 32 6.16 8.69 -12.60
CA LEU A 32 4.78 8.96 -12.15
C LEU A 32 3.83 7.81 -12.48
N SER A 33 3.96 7.21 -13.66
CA SER A 33 3.16 6.05 -14.05
C SER A 33 3.46 4.82 -13.19
N ASP A 34 4.74 4.57 -12.89
CA ASP A 34 5.13 3.46 -12.02
C ASP A 34 4.65 3.68 -10.58
N ARG A 35 4.74 4.92 -10.09
CA ARG A 35 4.18 5.30 -8.78
C ARG A 35 2.68 5.06 -8.74
N ALA A 36 1.95 5.54 -9.74
CA ALA A 36 0.50 5.32 -9.82
C ALA A 36 0.14 3.83 -9.81
N ARG A 37 0.93 2.98 -10.48
CA ARG A 37 0.74 1.52 -10.47
C ARG A 37 0.96 0.92 -9.07
N ILE A 38 2.00 1.36 -8.36
CA ILE A 38 2.29 0.92 -6.98
C ILE A 38 1.16 1.34 -6.04
N GLU A 39 0.79 2.61 -6.04
CA GLU A 39 -0.25 3.15 -5.16
C GLU A 39 -1.61 2.50 -5.44
N ALA A 40 -1.94 2.24 -6.72
CA ALA A 40 -3.14 1.49 -7.07
C ALA A 40 -3.11 0.06 -6.51
N ALA A 41 -1.98 -0.65 -6.64
CA ALA A 41 -1.86 -2.01 -6.10
C ALA A 41 -1.97 -2.06 -4.56
N ILE A 42 -1.44 -1.05 -3.86
CA ILE A 42 -1.60 -0.92 -2.41
C ILE A 42 -3.05 -0.63 -2.06
N ASN A 43 -3.66 0.39 -2.68
CA ASN A 43 -5.05 0.77 -2.44
C ASN A 43 -6.03 -0.37 -2.68
N ASP A 44 -5.82 -1.15 -3.74
CA ASP A 44 -6.63 -2.32 -4.05
C ASP A 44 -6.50 -3.41 -2.98
N ASN A 45 -5.30 -3.61 -2.42
CA ASN A 45 -5.08 -4.53 -1.32
C ASN A 45 -5.73 -4.06 -0.02
N ILE A 46 -5.66 -2.75 0.27
CA ILE A 46 -6.33 -2.13 1.41
C ILE A 46 -7.84 -2.37 1.33
N GLN A 47 -8.46 -2.11 0.17
CA GLN A 47 -9.88 -2.34 -0.04
C GLN A 47 -10.27 -3.81 0.14
N ALA A 48 -9.43 -4.74 -0.33
CA ALA A 48 -9.66 -6.17 -0.09
C ALA A 48 -9.66 -6.50 1.40
N MET A 49 -8.67 -6.01 2.17
CA MET A 49 -8.62 -6.26 3.62
C MET A 49 -9.76 -5.61 4.39
N GLN A 50 -10.15 -4.39 4.03
CA GLN A 50 -11.30 -3.71 4.63
C GLN A 50 -12.61 -4.45 4.33
N LYS A 51 -12.74 -4.99 3.12
CA LYS A 51 -13.87 -5.85 2.78
C LYS A 51 -13.89 -7.10 3.65
N GLU A 52 -12.77 -7.80 3.83
CA GLU A 52 -12.73 -9.00 4.68
C GLU A 52 -13.02 -8.66 6.16
N ASP A 53 -12.47 -7.57 6.71
CA ASP A 53 -12.81 -7.10 8.06
C ASP A 53 -14.31 -6.77 8.21
N SER A 54 -14.96 -6.24 7.16
CA SER A 54 -16.41 -6.01 7.19
C SER A 54 -17.23 -7.29 7.31
N TYR A 55 -16.74 -8.42 6.78
CA TYR A 55 -17.37 -9.74 6.91
C TYR A 55 -16.95 -10.49 8.16
N TYR A 56 -15.81 -10.16 8.75
CA TYR A 56 -15.29 -10.75 9.98
C TYR A 56 -16.03 -10.22 11.22
N THR A 57 -17.33 -10.53 11.30
CA THR A 57 -18.22 -10.12 12.40
C THR A 57 -18.20 -11.11 13.55
N ALA A 58 -18.76 -10.71 14.70
CA ALA A 58 -18.88 -11.61 15.86
C ALA A 58 -19.73 -12.86 15.54
N GLU A 59 -20.79 -12.68 14.77
CA GLU A 59 -21.65 -13.78 14.31
C GLU A 59 -20.89 -14.74 13.40
N TRP A 60 -20.08 -14.22 12.47
CA TRP A 60 -19.23 -15.06 11.62
C TRP A 60 -18.26 -15.91 12.45
N ILE A 61 -17.63 -15.32 13.48
CA ILE A 61 -16.71 -16.04 14.36
C ILE A 61 -17.46 -17.14 15.13
N ILE A 62 -18.65 -16.85 15.65
CA ILE A 62 -19.48 -17.84 16.36
C ILE A 62 -19.92 -18.96 15.41
N ASP A 63 -20.30 -18.65 14.18
CA ASP A 63 -20.79 -19.65 13.23
C ASP A 63 -19.67 -20.61 12.78
N ASN A 64 -18.41 -20.15 12.74
CA ASN A 64 -17.27 -20.95 12.30
C ASN A 64 -16.48 -21.61 13.44
N GLY A 65 -16.54 -21.08 14.66
CA GLY A 65 -15.71 -21.50 15.79
C GLY A 65 -16.44 -21.59 17.14
N GLY A 66 -17.69 -21.13 17.20
CA GLY A 66 -18.48 -21.09 18.42
C GLY A 66 -18.18 -19.90 19.33
N GLN A 67 -18.82 -19.90 20.50
CA GLN A 67 -18.73 -18.78 21.45
C GLN A 67 -17.33 -18.63 22.08
N GLU A 68 -16.60 -19.74 22.25
CA GLU A 68 -15.25 -19.72 22.82
C GLU A 68 -14.25 -19.03 21.89
N ASP A 69 -14.38 -19.20 20.57
CA ASP A 69 -13.53 -18.53 19.59
C ASP A 69 -13.77 -17.02 19.58
N LEU A 70 -15.03 -16.58 19.69
CA LEU A 70 -15.32 -15.15 19.87
C LEU A 70 -14.67 -14.62 21.16
N LYS A 71 -14.78 -15.36 22.26
CA LYS A 71 -14.18 -14.97 23.54
C LYS A 71 -12.65 -14.88 23.45
N SER A 72 -12.01 -15.82 22.76
CA SER A 72 -10.57 -15.81 22.48
C SER A 72 -10.19 -14.62 21.60
N ALA A 73 -10.91 -14.39 20.50
CA ALA A 73 -10.68 -13.26 19.61
C ALA A 73 -10.83 -11.91 20.34
N CYS A 74 -11.73 -11.83 21.31
CA CYS A 74 -11.93 -10.66 22.14
C CYS A 74 -10.79 -10.38 23.15
N THR A 75 -9.90 -11.33 23.42
CA THR A 75 -8.71 -11.09 24.26
C THR A 75 -7.67 -10.22 23.55
N ASN A 76 -7.49 -10.42 22.24
CA ASN A 76 -6.63 -9.61 21.39
C ASN A 76 -7.24 -9.46 19.99
N PRO A 77 -8.19 -8.52 19.81
CA PRO A 77 -8.89 -8.38 18.54
C PRO A 77 -7.96 -8.11 17.33
N PRO A 78 -6.93 -7.25 17.44
CA PRO A 78 -5.97 -7.04 16.35
C PRO A 78 -5.25 -8.30 15.89
N GLU A 79 -4.89 -9.18 16.83
CA GLU A 79 -4.21 -10.45 16.52
C GLU A 79 -5.15 -11.45 15.83
N ALA A 80 -6.40 -11.52 16.29
CA ALA A 80 -7.42 -12.36 15.66
C ALA A 80 -7.71 -11.89 14.23
N LEU A 81 -7.89 -10.58 14.00
CA LEU A 81 -8.07 -10.04 12.65
C LEU A 81 -6.83 -10.28 11.78
N SER A 82 -5.62 -10.06 12.31
CA SER A 82 -4.37 -10.32 11.59
C SER A 82 -4.29 -11.76 11.09
N SER A 83 -4.61 -12.72 11.98
CA SER A 83 -4.61 -14.14 11.64
C SER A 83 -5.66 -14.48 10.59
N HIS A 84 -6.85 -13.89 10.67
CA HIS A 84 -7.89 -14.04 9.65
C HIS A 84 -7.41 -13.50 8.29
N LEU A 85 -6.97 -12.24 8.24
CA LEU A 85 -6.54 -11.57 7.02
C LEU A 85 -5.35 -12.25 6.34
N GLN A 86 -4.40 -12.83 7.10
CA GLN A 86 -3.30 -13.59 6.52
C GLN A 86 -3.77 -14.84 5.75
N ASN A 87 -4.92 -15.39 6.10
CA ASN A 87 -5.49 -16.56 5.43
C ASN A 87 -6.41 -16.20 4.26
N VAL A 88 -7.20 -15.12 4.40
CA VAL A 88 -8.25 -14.79 3.42
C VAL A 88 -7.89 -13.64 2.47
N ALA A 89 -7.06 -12.69 2.91
CA ALA A 89 -6.78 -11.50 2.13
C ALA A 89 -5.69 -11.80 1.09
N PRO A 90 -5.90 -11.44 -0.19
CA PRO A 90 -4.90 -11.67 -1.22
C PRO A 90 -3.61 -10.90 -0.90
N GLU A 91 -2.49 -11.40 -1.39
CA GLU A 91 -1.23 -10.64 -1.40
C GLU A 91 -1.32 -9.45 -2.37
N PRO A 92 -0.50 -8.40 -2.17
CA PRO A 92 -0.40 -7.29 -3.12
C PRO A 92 -0.07 -7.81 -4.53
N ARG A 93 -0.74 -7.27 -5.55
CA ARG A 93 -0.57 -7.76 -6.95
C ARG A 93 0.83 -7.55 -7.52
N LEU A 94 1.62 -6.66 -6.93
CA LEU A 94 3.01 -6.41 -7.33
C LEU A 94 3.94 -7.06 -6.31
N ALA A 95 4.78 -8.00 -6.76
CA ALA A 95 5.73 -8.72 -5.91
C ALA A 95 6.80 -7.81 -5.26
N ALA A 96 7.02 -6.62 -5.81
CA ALA A 96 7.93 -5.62 -5.23
C ALA A 96 7.38 -5.00 -3.92
N ILE A 97 6.08 -5.14 -3.66
CA ILE A 97 5.44 -4.65 -2.43
C ILE A 97 5.45 -5.78 -1.41
N LYS A 98 6.08 -5.56 -0.26
CA LYS A 98 6.07 -6.48 0.88
C LYS A 98 5.08 -6.00 1.93
N ARG A 99 4.15 -6.87 2.33
CA ARG A 99 3.15 -6.60 3.37
C ARG A 99 3.52 -7.31 4.68
N THR A 100 3.43 -6.62 5.81
CA THR A 100 3.59 -7.20 7.15
C THR A 100 2.54 -6.67 8.12
N PHE A 101 2.18 -7.48 9.12
CA PHE A 101 1.16 -7.16 10.12
C PHE A 101 1.80 -6.97 11.49
N ASP A 102 1.27 -6.03 12.27
CA ASP A 102 1.67 -5.77 13.65
C ASP A 102 0.43 -5.50 14.50
N SER A 103 0.11 -6.45 15.37
CA SER A 103 -0.98 -6.41 16.34
C SER A 103 -0.53 -6.06 17.75
N SER A 104 0.76 -5.76 17.94
CA SER A 104 1.39 -5.68 19.27
C SER A 104 1.77 -4.26 19.69
N SER A 105 2.10 -3.39 18.72
CA SER A 105 2.60 -2.04 19.04
C SER A 105 1.55 -1.12 19.65
N ILE A 106 0.29 -1.23 19.21
CA ILE A 106 -0.80 -0.34 19.66
C ILE A 106 -2.00 -1.18 20.11
N PRO A 107 -2.41 -1.10 21.40
CA PRO A 107 -3.56 -1.84 21.89
C PRO A 107 -4.83 -1.53 21.10
N GLY A 108 -5.51 -2.57 20.61
CA GLY A 108 -6.77 -2.46 19.89
C GLY A 108 -6.65 -2.02 18.42
N ILE A 109 -5.44 -1.76 17.91
CA ILE A 109 -5.21 -1.36 16.52
C ILE A 109 -4.28 -2.37 15.83
N LEU A 110 -4.73 -2.89 14.70
CA LEU A 110 -3.90 -3.67 13.78
C LEU A 110 -3.20 -2.69 12.82
N ARG A 111 -1.87 -2.71 12.80
CA ARG A 111 -1.07 -1.96 11.85
C ARG A 111 -0.62 -2.87 10.72
N ILE A 112 -0.75 -2.39 9.49
CA ILE A 112 -0.32 -3.13 8.30
C ILE A 112 0.64 -2.25 7.53
N PHE A 113 1.83 -2.77 7.31
CA PHE A 113 2.93 -2.08 6.66
C PHE A 113 3.11 -2.61 5.26
N TYR A 114 3.15 -1.70 4.30
CA TYR A 114 3.58 -1.96 2.93
C TYR A 114 4.94 -1.33 2.73
N SER A 115 5.94 -2.14 2.38
CA SER A 115 7.30 -1.67 2.06
C SER A 115 7.60 -1.91 0.58
N PHE A 116 8.12 -0.90 -0.10
CA PHE A 116 8.46 -0.95 -1.54
C PHE A 116 9.56 0.06 -1.89
N GLU A 117 10.16 -0.08 -3.06
CA GLU A 117 11.13 0.89 -3.59
C GLU A 117 10.42 1.98 -4.40
N GLY A 118 10.80 3.24 -4.17
CA GLY A 118 10.25 4.38 -4.91
C GLY A 118 10.78 4.38 -6.35
N PRO A 119 9.95 4.72 -7.36
CA PRO A 119 10.41 4.80 -8.74
C PRO A 119 11.34 5.99 -9.02
N GLU A 120 11.48 6.93 -8.09
CA GLU A 120 12.36 8.09 -8.21
C GLU A 120 13.81 7.74 -7.85
N GLN A 121 14.77 8.28 -8.62
CA GLN A 121 16.20 7.97 -8.50
C GLN A 121 16.84 8.27 -7.13
N GLN A 122 16.15 8.98 -6.24
CA GLN A 122 16.67 9.38 -4.92
C GLN A 122 15.87 8.79 -3.74
N VAL A 123 14.80 8.02 -4.00
CA VAL A 123 13.95 7.45 -2.95
C VAL A 123 14.09 5.92 -2.99
N GLN A 124 14.94 5.38 -2.11
CA GLN A 124 15.28 3.95 -2.17
C GLN A 124 14.22 3.05 -1.54
N ALA A 125 13.69 3.41 -0.37
CA ALA A 125 12.69 2.59 0.32
C ALA A 125 11.60 3.47 0.92
N GLU A 126 10.35 3.13 0.62
CA GLU A 126 9.16 3.77 1.13
C GLU A 126 8.31 2.78 1.93
N GLN A 127 7.55 3.36 2.86
CA GLN A 127 6.53 2.63 3.58
C GLN A 127 5.18 3.33 3.48
N ARG A 128 4.13 2.52 3.48
CA ARG A 128 2.75 2.95 3.74
C ARG A 128 2.24 2.14 4.91
N ILE A 129 1.63 2.82 5.86
CA ILE A 129 1.10 2.21 7.08
C ILE A 129 -0.38 2.48 7.08
N ILE A 130 -1.17 1.42 7.24
CA ILE A 130 -2.59 1.55 7.54
C ILE A 130 -2.83 1.05 8.95
N GLU A 131 -3.86 1.61 9.56
CA GLU A 131 -4.30 1.29 10.91
C GLU A 131 -5.76 0.87 10.83
N MET A 132 -6.05 -0.32 11.34
CA MET A 132 -7.37 -0.92 11.29
C MET A 132 -7.81 -1.28 12.72
N THR A 133 -9.05 -0.96 13.04
CA THR A 133 -9.70 -1.42 14.27
C THR A 133 -10.66 -2.53 13.87
N PRO A 134 -10.49 -3.77 14.38
CA PRO A 134 -11.33 -4.88 13.97
C PRO A 134 -12.81 -4.62 14.19
N ASN A 135 -13.63 -4.89 13.18
CA ASN A 135 -15.07 -4.58 13.21
C ASN A 135 -15.80 -5.28 14.37
N PHE A 136 -15.54 -6.56 14.60
CA PHE A 136 -16.17 -7.33 15.69
C PHE A 136 -15.77 -6.85 17.08
N ALA A 137 -14.68 -6.07 17.24
CA ALA A 137 -14.17 -5.65 18.54
C ALA A 137 -15.20 -4.87 19.37
N ALA A 138 -16.13 -4.15 18.70
CA ALA A 138 -17.22 -3.46 19.39
C ALA A 138 -18.14 -4.41 20.19
N LYS A 139 -18.27 -5.67 19.76
CA LYS A 139 -19.10 -6.69 20.44
C LYS A 139 -18.40 -7.32 21.64
N CYS A 140 -17.07 -7.22 21.72
CA CYS A 140 -16.28 -7.74 22.84
C CYS A 140 -16.56 -7.03 24.17
N TYR A 141 -17.10 -5.81 24.13
CA TYR A 141 -17.47 -5.06 25.33
C TYR A 141 -18.85 -5.44 25.89
N SER A 142 -19.66 -6.18 25.13
CA SER A 142 -21.02 -6.58 25.54
C SER A 142 -21.07 -7.87 26.37
N THR A 143 -19.98 -8.64 26.42
CA THR A 143 -19.88 -9.93 27.14
C THR A 143 -19.37 -9.77 28.59
N ARG A 144 -19.77 -8.69 29.28
CA ARG A 144 -19.41 -8.47 30.69
C ARG A 144 -20.61 -8.60 31.62
#